data_AF-D6TFZ1-F1
#
_entry.id   AF-D6TFZ1-F1
#
_cell.length_a   1.000
_cell.length_b   1.000
_cell.length_c   1.000
_cell.angle_alpha   90.00
_cell.angle_beta   90.00
_cell.angle_gamma   90.00
#
_symmetry.space_group_name_H-M   'P 1'
#
loop_
_entity.id
_entity.type
_entity.pdbx_description
1 polymer ?
#
loop_
_entity_poly.entity_id
_entity_poly.type
_entity_poly.pdbx_seq_one_letter_code
_entity_poly.pdbx_strand_id
1 'polypeptide(L)' 'MEESMLATLQRQQIEIAVGELLLSSDHYMRGSIAERLRHLISHADRTLDITKFSEMAREELADLNLLPPLGEEV' A
#
# COMPACT_ATOMS: atom_id res chain seq x y z
N MET A 1 17.36 0.91 5.31
CA MET A 1 17.96 0.10 4.23
C MET A 1 17.80 0.90 2.94
N GLU A 2 18.75 0.83 2.02
CA GLU A 2 18.61 1.52 0.72
C GLU A 2 17.55 0.78 -0.10
N GLU A 3 16.52 1.50 -0.57
CA GLU A 3 15.49 0.93 -1.43
C GLU A 3 16.08 0.58 -2.79
N SER A 4 15.79 -0.63 -3.27
CA SER A 4 16.02 -0.97 -4.67
C SER A 4 15.20 -0.06 -5.59
N MET A 5 15.68 0.15 -6.83
CA MET A 5 14.89 0.81 -7.88
C MET A 5 13.54 0.11 -8.08
N LEU A 6 13.51 -1.22 -7.95
CA LEU A 6 12.27 -2.00 -8.03
C LEU A 6 11.32 -1.67 -6.88
N ALA A 7 11.83 -1.59 -5.65
CA ALA A 7 11.04 -1.23 -4.47
C ALA A 7 10.43 0.18 -4.62
N THR A 8 11.20 1.13 -5.15
CA THR A 8 10.71 2.49 -5.43
C THR A 8 9.55 2.49 -6.43
N LEU A 9 9.65 1.69 -7.49
CA LEU A 9 8.56 1.55 -8.48
C LEU A 9 7.34 0.87 -7.89
N GLN A 10 7.52 -0.19 -7.11
CA GLN A 10 6.42 -0.88 -6.42
C GLN A 10 5.71 0.05 -5.43
N ARG A 11 6.46 0.87 -4.69
CA ARG A 11 5.91 1.90 -3.80
C ARG A 11 4.99 2.86 -4.56
N GLN A 12 5.44 3.37 -5.70
CA GLN A 12 4.60 4.24 -6.54
C GLN A 12 3.34 3.53 -7.05
N GLN A 13 3.45 2.26 -7.46
CA GLN A 13 2.27 1.48 -7.88
C GLN A 13 1.25 1.28 -6.76
N ILE A 14 1.74 1.04 -5.54
CA ILE A 14 0.90 0.90 -4.35
C ILE A 14 0.21 2.23 -4.03
N GLU A 15 0.93 3.35 -4.03
CA GLU A 15 0.36 4.70 -3.82
C GLU A 15 -0.74 5.02 -4.82
N ILE A 16 -0.50 4.72 -6.11
CA ILE A 16 -1.49 4.95 -7.15
C ILE A 16 -2.74 4.10 -6.89
N ALA A 17 -2.57 2.82 -6.56
CA ALA A 17 -3.70 1.93 -6.27
C ALA A 17 -4.47 2.34 -5.00
N VAL A 18 -3.80 2.88 -3.98
CA VAL A 18 -4.49 3.51 -2.84
C VAL A 18 -5.28 4.74 -3.28
N GLY A 19 -4.71 5.62 -4.10
CA GLY A 19 -5.43 6.76 -4.65
C GLY A 19 -6.67 6.34 -5.45
N GLU A 20 -6.55 5.29 -6.26
CA GLU A 20 -7.68 4.67 -6.97
C GLU A 20 -8.76 4.16 -5.99
N LEU A 21 -8.36 3.51 -4.89
CA LEU A 21 -9.27 3.02 -3.86
C LEU A 21 -10.07 4.16 -3.23
N LEU A 22 -9.37 5.22 -2.80
CA LEU A 22 -9.95 6.39 -2.14
C LEU A 22 -10.94 7.15 -3.03
N LEU A 23 -10.64 7.24 -4.32
CA LEU A 23 -11.50 7.91 -5.30
C LEU A 23 -12.65 7.03 -5.79
N SER A 24 -12.62 5.73 -5.51
CA SER A 24 -13.64 4.79 -5.93
C SER A 24 -14.75 4.67 -4.88
N SER A 25 -15.97 5.04 -5.28
CA SER A 25 -17.19 4.90 -4.46
C SER A 25 -17.94 3.59 -4.74
N ASP A 26 -17.57 2.86 -5.79
CA ASP A 26 -18.22 1.60 -6.17
C ASP A 26 -17.67 0.43 -5.34
N HIS A 27 -18.55 -0.31 -4.69
CA HIS A 27 -18.17 -1.39 -3.77
C HIS A 27 -17.36 -2.51 -4.47
N TYR A 28 -17.75 -2.90 -5.68
CA TYR A 28 -17.06 -3.97 -6.41
C TYR A 28 -15.68 -3.51 -6.90
N MET A 29 -15.58 -2.28 -7.39
CA MET A 29 -14.30 -1.70 -7.79
C MET A 29 -13.35 -1.56 -6.61
N ARG A 30 -13.85 -1.07 -5.46
CA ARG A 30 -13.05 -1.02 -4.23
C ARG A 30 -12.52 -2.40 -3.83
N GLY A 31 -13.35 -3.44 -3.91
CA GLY A 31 -12.94 -4.82 -3.65
C GLY A 31 -11.81 -5.29 -4.59
N SER A 32 -11.96 -5.03 -5.89
CA SER A 32 -10.95 -5.35 -6.90
C SER A 32 -9.61 -4.63 -6.65
N ILE A 33 -9.66 -3.35 -6.29
CA ILE A 33 -8.47 -2.55 -5.98
C ILE A 33 -7.80 -3.06 -4.70
N ALA A 34 -8.57 -3.41 -3.68
CA ALA A 34 -8.04 -3.98 -2.45
C ALA A 34 -7.32 -5.32 -2.69
N GLU A 35 -7.87 -6.22 -3.51
CA GLU A 35 -7.19 -7.47 -3.91
C GLU A 35 -5.87 -7.19 -4.64
N ARG A 36 -5.87 -6.22 -5.57
CA ARG A 36 -4.65 -5.80 -6.27
C ARG A 36 -3.60 -5.25 -5.29
N LEU A 37 -4.01 -4.45 -4.31
CA LEU A 37 -3.11 -3.94 -3.26
C LEU A 37 -2.51 -5.09 -2.45
N ARG A 38 -3.31 -6.10 -2.06
CA ARG A 38 -2.79 -7.29 -1.37
C ARG A 38 -1.73 -8.00 -2.20
N HIS A 39 -1.99 -8.18 -3.48
CA HIS A 39 -1.07 -8.84 -4.39
C HIS A 39 0.24 -8.06 -4.54
N LEU A 40 0.18 -6.73 -4.70
CA LEU A 40 1.37 -5.88 -4.81
C LEU A 40 2.23 -5.93 -3.54
N ILE A 41 1.61 -5.88 -2.36
CA ILE A 41 2.31 -5.91 -1.07
C ILE A 41 2.89 -7.30 -0.80
N SER A 42 2.15 -8.36 -1.11
CA SER A 42 2.62 -9.75 -0.90
C SER A 42 3.85 -10.10 -1.73
N HIS A 43 4.05 -9.41 -2.86
CA HIS A 43 5.20 -9.58 -3.76
C HIS A 43 6.14 -8.36 -3.74
N ALA A 44 5.99 -7.49 -2.73
CA ALA A 44 6.87 -6.35 -2.58
C ALA A 44 8.31 -6.81 -2.33
N ASP A 45 9.24 -6.08 -2.92
CA ASP A 45 10.65 -6.23 -2.63
C ASP A 45 10.90 -5.99 -1.13
N ARG A 46 11.78 -6.79 -0.53
CA ARG A 46 12.07 -6.73 0.91
C ARG A 46 12.68 -5.41 1.37
N THR A 47 13.21 -4.62 0.44
CA THR A 47 13.76 -3.29 0.71
C THR A 47 12.72 -2.19 0.67
N LEU A 48 11.45 -2.50 0.33
CA LEU A 48 10.35 -1.54 0.31
C LEU A 48 10.21 -0.84 1.66
N ASP A 49 10.39 0.47 1.64
CA ASP A 49 10.33 1.29 2.85
C ASP A 49 8.92 1.83 3.04
N ILE A 50 8.16 1.18 3.92
CA ILE A 50 6.78 1.54 4.21
C ILE A 50 6.64 2.94 4.84
N THR A 51 7.71 3.48 5.42
CA THR A 51 7.69 4.81 6.05
C THR A 51 7.66 5.93 5.02
N LYS A 52 8.00 5.63 3.76
CA LYS A 52 7.96 6.57 2.63
C LYS A 52 6.63 6.59 1.88
N PHE A 53 5.65 5.81 2.34
CA PHE A 53 4.28 6.00 1.91
C PHE A 53 3.73 7.31 2.50
N SER A 54 2.83 7.96 1.76
CA SER A 54 2.03 9.06 2.26
C SER A 54 1.29 8.62 3.53
N GLU A 55 1.00 9.57 4.43
CA GLU A 55 0.26 9.29 5.67
C GLU A 55 -1.08 8.62 5.38
N MET A 56 -1.85 9.21 4.46
CA MET A 56 -3.12 8.68 3.99
C MET A 56 -2.99 7.26 3.42
N ALA A 57 -1.93 6.94 2.67
CA ALA A 57 -1.74 5.59 2.17
C ALA A 57 -1.40 4.58 3.26
N ARG A 58 -0.64 4.98 4.29
CA ARG A 58 -0.37 4.10 5.43
C ARG A 58 -1.63 3.80 6.22
N GLU A 59 -2.50 4.80 6.42
CA GLU A 59 -3.80 4.63 7.08
C GLU A 59 -4.69 3.66 6.30
N GLU A 60 -4.90 3.88 5.00
CA GLU A 60 -5.75 3.01 4.18
C GLU A 60 -5.22 1.57 4.10
N LEU A 61 -3.89 1.41 3.99
CA LEU A 61 -3.28 0.09 3.98
C LEU A 61 -3.39 -0.61 5.34
N ALA A 62 -3.35 0.14 6.45
CA ALA A 62 -3.59 -0.41 7.78
C ALA A 62 -5.05 -0.83 7.98
N ASP A 63 -6.01 -0.02 7.53
CA ASP A 63 -7.44 -0.36 7.55
C ASP A 63 -7.76 -1.63 6.76
N LEU A 64 -7.02 -1.85 5.66
CA LEU A 64 -7.08 -3.08 4.87
C LEU A 64 -6.30 -4.26 5.48
N ASN A 65 -5.67 -4.09 6.64
CA ASN A 65 -4.77 -5.05 7.29
C ASN A 65 -3.58 -5.48 6.42
N LEU A 66 -3.08 -4.59 5.56
CA LEU A 66 -1.95 -4.83 4.66
C LEU A 66 -0.64 -4.27 5.21
N LEU A 67 -0.72 -3.31 6.13
CA LEU A 67 0.40 -2.78 6.91
C LEU A 67 0.04 -2.78 8.40
N PRO A 68 1.04 -2.83 9.30
CA PRO A 68 0.79 -2.61 10.71
C PRO A 68 0.22 -1.19 10.93
N PRO A 69 -0.67 -1.02 11.92
CA PRO A 69 -1.22 0.30 12.24
C PRO A 69 -0.10 1.24 12.72
N LEU A 70 -0.24 2.52 12.40
CA LEU A 70 0.65 3.60 12.86
C LEU A 70 0.51 3.77 14.38
N GLY A 71 1.23 2.96 15.16
CA GLY A 71 1.20 3.04 16.62
C GLY A 71 1.46 1.74 17.38
N GLU A 72 1.55 0.59 16.73
CA GLU A 72 2.07 -0.62 17.39
C GLU A 72 3.60 -0.66 17.27
N GLU A 73 4.26 -0.14 18.31
CA GLU A 73 5.64 -0.47 18.62
C GLU A 73 5.75 -2.00 18.81
N VAL A 74 6.60 -2.64 18.01
CA VAL A 74 7.13 -3.99 18.27
C VAL A 74 8.61 -3.87 18.59
#